data_AF-S3BV27-F1
#
_entry.id   AF-S3BV27-F1
#
_cell.length_a   1.000
_cell.length_b   1.000
_cell.length_c   1.000
_cell.angle_alpha   90.00
_cell.angle_beta   90.00
_cell.angle_gamma   90.00
#
_symmetry.space_group_name_H-M   'P 1'
#
loop_
_entity.id
_entity.type
_entity.pdbx_description
1 polymer ?
#
loop_
_entity_poly.entity_id
_entity_poly.type
_entity_poly.pdbx_seq_one_letter_code
_entity_poly.pdbx_strand_id
1 'polypeptide(L)'
;MLSGQIARRAMPLSGSPLASMIAAAASPSPAASPSPAASSAVTRMAFAATSSQIFSLTPRRTYATPVGTPPKGLRIAPRPEWDQDKEATMDKVGKYFMLLEMARGMYVLMEQFFRPPYTIYYPFEKGPISPRFRGEHALRRYPSGEERCIACKLCEAICPAQAITIEAEERADGSRRTSRYDIDMTKCIYCGFCQESCPVDAIVESPNAEYSTETREELLYNKEKLLANGDKWEPELAAAIRADGPYR
;
A
#
# COMPACT_ATOMS: atom_id res chain seq x y z
N MET A 1 -26.42 -16.67 45.39
CA MET A 1 -25.90 -16.04 46.62
C MET A 1 -24.51 -16.60 46.91
N LEU A 2 -23.46 -15.89 46.50
CA LEU A 2 -22.29 -15.56 47.32
C LEU A 2 -21.35 -14.73 46.43
N SER A 3 -21.14 -13.49 46.84
CA SER A 3 -20.27 -12.48 46.22
C SER A 3 -18.80 -12.85 46.35
N GLY A 4 -18.02 -12.55 45.30
CA GLY A 4 -16.56 -12.51 45.33
C GLY A 4 -16.05 -11.30 44.55
N GLN A 5 -16.22 -10.11 45.12
CA GLN A 5 -15.63 -8.85 44.65
C GLN A 5 -14.16 -8.79 45.06
N ILE A 6 -13.25 -8.67 44.09
CA ILE A 6 -11.87 -8.24 44.33
C ILE A 6 -11.75 -6.79 43.87
N ALA A 7 -11.84 -5.89 44.84
CA ALA A 7 -11.51 -4.48 44.72
C ALA A 7 -9.99 -4.32 44.83
N ARG A 8 -9.35 -3.70 43.84
CA ARG A 8 -8.01 -3.11 44.00
C ARG A 8 -8.10 -1.59 43.91
N ARG A 9 -7.55 -0.99 44.96
CA ARG A 9 -7.59 0.40 45.39
C ARG A 9 -6.95 1.35 44.37
N ALA A 10 -7.65 2.45 44.10
CA ALA A 10 -7.05 3.70 43.68
C ALA A 10 -6.38 4.38 44.89
N MET A 11 -5.20 4.96 44.70
CA MET A 11 -4.60 5.92 45.63
C MET A 11 -4.27 7.22 44.89
N PRO A 12 -4.51 8.39 45.52
CA PRO A 12 -4.37 9.70 44.91
C PRO A 12 -2.96 10.26 45.16
N LEU A 13 -2.43 11.07 44.23
CA LEU A 13 -1.26 11.90 44.50
C LEU A 13 -1.61 13.38 44.30
N SER A 14 -1.46 14.10 45.40
CA SER A 14 -1.62 15.52 45.64
C SER A 14 -0.66 16.38 44.83
N GLY A 15 -1.11 17.56 44.41
CA GLY A 15 -0.28 18.55 43.75
C GLY A 15 0.46 19.50 44.69
N SER A 16 1.22 20.39 44.00
CA SER A 16 1.86 21.65 44.42
C SER A 16 3.38 21.56 44.76
N PRO A 17 4.12 22.69 44.72
CA PRO A 17 4.64 23.27 43.47
C PRO A 17 6.12 23.70 43.61
N LEU A 18 7.01 23.36 42.67
CA LEU A 18 8.34 23.98 42.60
C LEU A 18 8.76 24.15 41.14
N ALA A 19 8.38 25.30 40.60
CA ALA A 19 9.14 25.94 39.54
C ALA A 19 10.39 26.56 40.17
N SER A 20 11.57 26.30 39.59
CA SER A 20 12.46 27.34 39.05
C SER A 20 13.92 26.85 38.94
N MET A 21 14.53 27.23 37.82
CA MET A 21 15.96 27.52 37.58
C MET A 21 16.92 26.41 37.07
N ILE A 22 17.78 26.88 36.13
CA ILE A 22 19.12 26.41 35.72
C ILE A 22 19.10 25.27 34.67
N ALA A 23 19.76 25.27 33.49
CA ALA A 23 20.75 26.11 32.78
C ALA A 23 20.75 25.75 31.26
N ALA A 24 21.05 26.72 30.38
CA ALA A 24 22.23 26.81 29.48
C ALA A 24 22.51 25.59 28.56
N ALA A 25 22.37 25.68 27.23
CA ALA A 25 23.30 26.27 26.25
C ALA A 25 24.16 25.20 25.52
N ALA A 26 24.43 25.50 24.23
CA ALA A 26 25.48 24.98 23.35
C ALA A 26 25.06 23.95 22.26
N SER A 27 25.08 24.44 21.02
CA SER A 27 25.42 23.67 19.81
C SER A 27 26.91 23.28 19.81
N PRO A 28 27.34 22.34 18.96
CA PRO A 28 28.08 22.78 17.76
C PRO A 28 27.93 21.87 16.50
N SER A 29 28.14 22.45 15.31
CA SER A 29 28.57 21.78 14.06
C SER A 29 30.12 21.61 14.07
N PRO A 30 30.91 21.23 13.01
CA PRO A 30 30.63 20.87 11.59
C PRO A 30 31.58 19.75 11.01
N ALA A 31 31.69 19.69 9.65
CA ALA A 31 32.76 19.14 8.79
C ALA A 31 32.59 17.68 8.28
N ALA A 32 32.96 17.27 7.06
CA ALA A 32 33.83 17.83 6.02
C ALA A 32 33.52 17.23 4.62
N SER A 33 33.86 17.98 3.57
CA SER A 33 33.98 17.56 2.15
C SER A 33 35.35 16.92 1.84
N PRO A 34 35.53 16.33 0.66
CA PRO A 34 36.76 16.57 -0.10
C PRO A 34 36.54 16.93 -1.59
N SER A 35 37.40 17.80 -2.10
CA SER A 35 37.72 17.97 -3.54
C SER A 35 39.17 17.52 -3.76
N PRO A 36 39.57 17.20 -5.00
CA PRO A 36 40.50 18.12 -5.65
C PRO A 36 40.38 18.27 -7.18
N ALA A 37 40.79 19.46 -7.64
CA ALA A 37 41.54 19.79 -8.87
C ALA A 37 40.98 19.43 -10.26
N ALA A 38 40.66 20.45 -11.07
CA ALA A 38 41.45 20.87 -12.24
C ALA A 38 40.75 22.00 -13.02
N SER A 39 41.57 22.91 -13.53
CA SER A 39 41.23 24.22 -14.11
C SER A 39 40.79 24.18 -15.56
N SER A 40 39.74 24.93 -15.90
CA SER A 40 39.65 25.68 -17.17
C SER A 40 38.51 26.68 -17.08
N ALA A 41 38.88 27.96 -17.10
CA ALA A 41 37.98 29.09 -17.05
C ALA A 41 37.11 29.15 -18.31
N VAL A 42 35.81 28.93 -18.15
CA VAL A 42 34.79 29.34 -19.12
C VAL A 42 33.99 30.47 -18.49
N THR A 43 34.12 31.64 -19.10
CA THR A 43 33.45 32.88 -18.76
C THR A 43 31.95 32.66 -18.56
N ARG A 44 31.49 32.82 -17.31
CA ARG A 44 30.06 32.86 -16.95
C ARG A 44 29.43 34.09 -17.59
N MET A 45 28.70 33.89 -18.69
CA MET A 45 27.71 34.86 -19.15
C MET A 45 26.51 34.77 -18.20
N ALA A 46 26.38 35.75 -17.32
CA ALA A 46 25.24 35.89 -16.42
C ALA A 46 24.00 36.30 -17.23
N PHE A 47 23.29 35.32 -17.77
CA PHE A 47 21.90 35.52 -18.15
C PHE A 47 21.09 35.60 -16.86
N ALA A 48 20.54 36.78 -16.58
CA ALA A 48 19.55 36.97 -15.54
C ALA A 48 18.33 36.09 -15.87
N ALA A 49 18.28 34.90 -15.27
CA ALA A 49 17.09 34.07 -15.26
C ALA A 49 16.07 34.80 -14.38
N THR A 50 15.27 35.67 -14.99
CA THR A 50 14.00 36.13 -14.43
C THR A 50 13.25 34.87 -14.04
N SER A 51 13.16 34.64 -12.73
CA SER A 51 12.41 33.56 -12.13
C SER A 51 10.93 33.79 -12.41
N SER A 52 10.48 33.43 -13.60
CA SER A 52 9.09 33.14 -13.87
C SER A 52 8.72 31.97 -12.97
N GLN A 53 8.12 32.28 -11.84
CA GLN A 53 7.45 31.34 -10.95
C GLN A 53 6.41 30.61 -11.82
N ILE A 54 6.78 29.46 -12.37
CA ILE A 54 5.82 28.52 -12.94
C ILE A 54 5.05 28.02 -11.74
N PHE A 55 3.86 28.59 -11.55
CA PHE A 55 2.90 28.13 -10.57
C PHE A 55 2.50 26.72 -11.00
N SER A 56 3.15 25.71 -10.43
CA SER A 56 2.77 24.32 -10.63
C SER A 56 1.41 24.12 -9.98
N LEU A 57 0.34 24.24 -10.77
CA LEU A 57 -1.02 23.86 -10.41
C LEU A 57 -1.16 22.33 -10.41
N THR A 58 -0.19 21.60 -9.85
CA THR A 58 -0.41 20.21 -9.45
C THR A 58 -1.12 20.25 -8.11
N PRO A 59 -2.42 19.91 -8.04
CA PRO A 59 -3.07 19.74 -6.74
C PRO A 59 -2.36 18.59 -6.03
N ARG A 60 -1.54 18.89 -5.03
CA ARG A 60 -1.19 17.91 -4.01
C ARG A 60 -2.50 17.48 -3.37
N ARG A 61 -2.95 16.25 -3.62
CA ARG A 61 -4.05 15.63 -2.86
C ARG A 61 -3.61 15.58 -1.40
N THR A 62 -4.04 16.55 -0.59
CA THR A 62 -3.68 16.71 0.82
C THR A 62 -4.54 15.88 1.78
N TYR A 63 -5.37 14.95 1.29
CA TYR A 63 -6.32 14.24 2.17
C TYR A 63 -5.81 12.93 2.78
N ALA A 64 -4.67 12.40 2.37
CA ALA A 64 -4.13 11.16 2.93
C ALA A 64 -3.03 11.49 3.98
N THR A 65 -3.42 11.66 5.24
CA THR A 65 -2.45 11.73 6.36
C THR A 65 -2.00 10.30 6.72
N PRO A 66 -0.69 10.00 6.79
CA PRO A 66 -0.19 8.64 7.06
C PRO A 66 -0.46 8.12 8.49
N VAL A 67 -0.61 8.99 9.49
CA VAL A 67 -0.96 8.60 10.87
C VAL A 67 -1.63 9.78 11.57
N GLY A 68 -2.73 9.53 12.30
CA GLY A 68 -3.36 10.50 13.20
C GLY A 68 -4.88 10.54 13.08
N THR A 69 -5.54 11.04 14.14
CA THR A 69 -6.95 11.45 14.01
C THR A 69 -7.04 12.58 12.99
N PRO A 70 -8.09 12.59 12.14
CA PRO A 70 -8.24 13.60 11.12
C PRO A 70 -8.18 15.00 11.74
N PRO A 71 -7.55 15.99 11.07
CA PRO A 71 -7.45 17.34 11.60
C PRO A 71 -8.85 17.87 11.91
N LYS A 72 -9.01 18.52 13.09
CA LYS A 72 -10.27 19.18 13.44
C LYS A 72 -10.60 20.22 12.36
N GLY A 73 -11.72 20.03 11.66
CA GLY A 73 -12.08 20.83 10.49
C GLY A 73 -11.79 20.19 9.13
N LEU A 74 -11.49 18.88 9.08
CA LEU A 74 -11.59 18.10 7.83
C LEU A 74 -12.98 18.31 7.26
N ARG A 75 -13.08 19.08 6.17
CA ARG A 75 -14.35 19.42 5.51
C ARG A 75 -14.92 18.17 4.84
N ILE A 76 -15.56 17.29 5.61
CA ILE A 76 -16.74 16.63 5.07
C ILE A 76 -17.76 17.76 5.00
N ALA A 77 -17.89 18.37 3.82
CA ALA A 77 -18.98 19.31 3.59
C ALA A 77 -20.28 18.61 4.03
N PRO A 78 -21.14 19.26 4.82
CA PRO A 78 -22.44 18.69 5.12
C PRO A 78 -23.08 18.29 3.79
N ARG A 79 -23.57 17.06 3.71
CA ARG A 79 -24.22 16.56 2.50
C ARG A 79 -25.31 17.59 2.16
N PRO A 80 -25.35 18.14 0.93
CA PRO A 80 -26.36 19.11 0.59
C PRO A 80 -27.73 18.48 0.87
N GLU A 81 -28.46 19.07 1.81
CA GLU A 81 -29.84 18.72 2.07
C GLU A 81 -30.63 19.14 0.84
N TRP A 82 -31.22 18.17 0.16
CA TRP A 82 -32.07 18.43 -1.00
C TRP A 82 -33.33 19.08 -0.47
N ASP A 83 -33.36 20.40 -0.43
CA ASP A 83 -34.46 21.12 0.21
C ASP A 83 -35.68 21.15 -0.72
N GLN A 84 -36.41 20.03 -0.77
CA GLN A 84 -37.73 19.98 -1.39
C GLN A 84 -38.74 20.82 -0.59
N ASP A 85 -38.46 21.19 0.66
CA ASP A 85 -39.43 21.82 1.56
C ASP A 85 -39.55 23.34 1.38
N LYS A 86 -38.53 24.01 0.81
CA LYS A 86 -38.58 25.46 0.49
C LYS A 86 -39.32 25.84 -0.78
N GLU A 87 -39.73 24.89 -1.62
CA GLU A 87 -40.39 25.19 -2.90
C GLU A 87 -41.88 25.51 -2.71
N ALA A 88 -42.39 26.51 -3.43
CA ALA A 88 -43.81 26.86 -3.39
C ALA A 88 -44.66 25.68 -3.90
N THR A 89 -45.84 25.46 -3.29
CA THR A 89 -46.72 24.32 -3.61
C THR A 89 -47.09 24.26 -5.10
N MET A 90 -47.24 25.42 -5.75
CA MET A 90 -47.54 25.49 -7.19
C MET A 90 -46.38 25.01 -8.07
N ASP A 91 -45.14 25.29 -7.67
CA ASP A 91 -43.94 24.82 -8.39
C ASP A 91 -43.77 23.31 -8.25
N LYS A 92 -44.07 22.75 -7.06
CA LYS A 92 -44.07 21.30 -6.83
C LYS A 92 -45.08 20.60 -7.73
N VAL A 93 -46.32 21.10 -7.76
CA VAL A 93 -47.39 20.54 -8.62
C VAL A 93 -47.00 20.64 -10.09
N GLY A 94 -46.41 21.76 -10.54
CA GLY A 94 -45.91 21.91 -11.90
C GLY A 94 -44.82 20.90 -12.26
N LYS A 95 -43.82 20.71 -11.38
CA LYS A 95 -42.75 19.72 -11.58
C LYS A 95 -43.26 18.28 -11.61
N TYR A 96 -44.21 17.93 -10.74
CA TYR A 96 -44.81 16.59 -10.71
C TYR A 96 -45.71 16.34 -11.91
N PHE A 97 -46.54 17.32 -12.30
CA PHE A 97 -47.46 17.17 -13.43
C PHE A 97 -46.73 17.14 -14.78
N MET A 98 -45.69 17.97 -14.97
CA MET A 98 -44.88 17.98 -16.19
C MET A 98 -43.71 16.98 -16.17
N LEU A 99 -43.56 16.20 -15.09
CA LEU A 99 -42.47 15.23 -14.90
C LEU A 99 -41.08 15.85 -15.18
N LEU A 100 -40.88 17.10 -14.80
CA LEU A 100 -39.64 17.85 -15.13
C LEU A 100 -38.40 17.22 -14.48
N GLU A 101 -38.55 16.55 -13.33
CA GLU A 101 -37.48 15.77 -12.71
C GLU A 101 -37.06 14.56 -13.58
N MET A 102 -38.00 13.94 -14.29
CA MET A 102 -37.69 12.87 -15.23
C MET A 102 -36.98 13.40 -16.48
N ALA A 103 -37.40 14.57 -16.98
CA ALA A 103 -36.74 15.24 -18.10
C ALA A 103 -35.31 15.68 -17.74
N ARG A 104 -35.11 16.19 -16.51
CA ARG A 104 -33.78 16.50 -15.97
C ARG A 104 -32.91 15.25 -15.89
N GLY A 105 -33.46 14.13 -15.42
CA GLY A 105 -32.76 12.84 -15.40
C GLY A 105 -32.38 12.36 -16.82
N MET A 106 -33.31 12.46 -17.77
CA MET A 106 -33.07 12.13 -19.18
C MET A 106 -31.97 12.98 -19.80
N TYR A 107 -31.92 14.28 -19.47
CA TYR A 107 -30.85 15.17 -19.93
C TYR A 107 -29.47 14.73 -19.45
N VAL A 108 -29.34 14.35 -18.17
CA VAL A 108 -28.06 13.84 -17.62
C VAL A 108 -27.66 12.53 -18.30
N LEU A 109 -28.61 11.63 -18.57
CA LEU A 109 -28.34 10.40 -19.31
C LEU A 109 -27.90 10.69 -20.74
N MET A 110 -28.53 11.65 -21.42
CA MET A 110 -28.15 12.09 -22.76
C MET A 110 -26.72 12.64 -22.78
N GLU A 111 -26.35 13.46 -21.79
CA GLU A 111 -24.98 13.95 -21.64
C GLU A 111 -23.97 12.81 -21.45
N GLN A 112 -24.33 11.79 -20.66
CA GLN A 112 -23.48 10.62 -20.45
C GLN A 112 -23.35 9.73 -21.70
N PHE A 113 -24.40 9.65 -22.52
CA PHE A 113 -24.39 8.88 -23.78
C PHE A 113 -23.39 9.43 -24.80
N PHE A 114 -23.22 10.76 -24.85
CA PHE A 114 -22.25 11.40 -25.75
C PHE A 114 -20.82 11.45 -25.22
N ARG A 115 -20.56 11.02 -23.97
CA ARG A 115 -19.19 10.87 -23.48
C ARG A 115 -18.55 9.59 -24.05
N PRO A 116 -17.25 9.61 -24.38
CA PRO A 116 -16.55 8.40 -24.78
C PRO A 116 -16.59 7.36 -23.66
N PRO A 117 -16.74 6.05 -23.97
CA PRO A 117 -16.78 5.01 -22.96
C PRO A 117 -15.41 4.83 -22.29
N TYR A 118 -15.40 4.46 -21.00
CA TYR A 118 -14.18 4.18 -20.23
C TYR A 118 -13.68 2.73 -20.39
N THR A 119 -14.34 1.93 -21.24
CA THR A 119 -14.03 0.51 -21.41
C THR A 119 -12.67 0.33 -22.06
N ILE A 120 -11.77 -0.40 -21.39
CA ILE A 120 -10.50 -0.88 -21.97
C ILE A 120 -10.74 -2.19 -22.74
N TYR A 121 -9.97 -2.42 -23.80
CA TYR A 121 -10.08 -3.64 -24.61
C TYR A 121 -9.26 -4.79 -24.01
N TYR A 122 -9.76 -5.37 -22.91
CA TYR A 122 -9.18 -6.61 -22.37
C TYR A 122 -9.40 -7.77 -23.37
N PRO A 123 -8.41 -8.60 -23.73
CA PRO A 123 -7.09 -8.79 -23.11
C PRO A 123 -5.91 -8.04 -23.75
N PHE A 124 -6.14 -7.26 -24.81
CA PHE A 124 -5.07 -6.56 -25.54
C PHE A 124 -4.53 -5.34 -24.78
N GLU A 125 -5.41 -4.67 -24.05
CA GLU A 125 -5.09 -3.55 -23.17
C GLU A 125 -5.37 -3.97 -21.72
N LYS A 126 -4.34 -3.90 -20.86
CA LYS A 126 -4.46 -4.19 -19.42
C LYS A 126 -4.47 -2.89 -18.62
N GLY A 127 -5.18 -2.91 -17.49
CA GLY A 127 -5.17 -1.79 -16.56
C GLY A 127 -3.77 -1.50 -16.01
N PRO A 128 -3.44 -0.25 -15.66
CA PRO A 128 -2.15 0.07 -15.08
C PRO A 128 -2.01 -0.56 -13.68
N ILE A 129 -0.95 -1.34 -13.48
CA ILE A 129 -0.65 -2.02 -12.21
C ILE A 129 0.48 -1.27 -11.49
N SER A 130 0.33 -1.06 -10.18
CA SER A 130 1.39 -0.48 -9.36
C SER A 130 2.50 -1.51 -9.05
N PRO A 131 3.76 -1.10 -8.82
CA PRO A 131 4.83 -2.02 -8.41
C PRO A 131 4.56 -2.81 -7.12
N ARG A 132 3.62 -2.35 -6.29
CA ARG A 132 3.21 -2.98 -5.01
C ARG A 132 2.01 -3.93 -5.14
N PHE A 133 1.67 -4.30 -6.37
CA PHE A 133 0.56 -5.20 -6.59
C PHE A 133 0.85 -6.59 -5.99
N ARG A 134 -0.20 -7.19 -5.42
CA ARG A 134 -0.15 -8.47 -4.72
C ARG A 134 -0.88 -9.52 -5.55
N GLY A 135 -0.13 -10.44 -6.17
CA GLY A 135 -0.66 -11.48 -7.04
C GLY A 135 -0.20 -12.88 -6.65
N GLU A 136 0.15 -13.69 -7.66
CA GLU A 136 0.59 -15.08 -7.48
C GLU A 136 1.86 -15.17 -6.63
N HIS A 137 1.95 -16.13 -5.71
CA HIS A 137 3.13 -16.29 -4.86
C HIS A 137 4.28 -16.93 -5.63
N ALA A 138 5.50 -16.48 -5.35
CA ALA A 138 6.72 -16.99 -5.94
C ALA A 138 7.83 -17.13 -4.90
N LEU A 139 8.60 -18.22 -4.99
CA LEU A 139 9.81 -18.43 -4.19
C LEU A 139 11.04 -18.03 -5.00
N ARG A 140 11.82 -17.09 -4.48
CA ARG A 140 12.98 -16.54 -5.19
C ARG A 140 14.28 -17.26 -4.86
N ARG A 141 15.22 -17.14 -5.79
CA ARG A 141 16.61 -17.59 -5.64
C ARG A 141 17.55 -16.42 -5.44
N TYR A 142 18.70 -16.70 -4.84
CA TYR A 142 19.85 -15.79 -4.86
C TYR A 142 20.42 -15.71 -6.29
N PRO A 143 21.22 -14.67 -6.60
CA PRO A 143 21.93 -14.60 -7.87
C PRO A 143 22.89 -15.78 -8.12
N SER A 144 23.27 -16.52 -7.07
CA SER A 144 24.03 -17.77 -7.15
C SER A 144 23.20 -18.98 -7.60
N GLY A 145 21.88 -18.86 -7.72
CA GLY A 145 20.95 -19.95 -8.04
C GLY A 145 20.43 -20.73 -6.83
N GLU A 146 20.96 -20.47 -5.64
CA GLU A 146 20.50 -21.10 -4.40
C GLU A 146 19.15 -20.54 -3.94
N GLU A 147 18.28 -21.36 -3.38
CA GLU A 147 17.00 -20.90 -2.84
C GLU A 147 17.19 -19.95 -1.64
N ARG A 148 16.41 -18.86 -1.59
CA ARG A 148 16.52 -17.90 -0.48
C ARG A 148 15.94 -18.42 0.83
N CYS A 149 15.00 -19.36 0.77
CA CYS A 149 14.29 -19.84 1.95
C CYS A 149 15.21 -20.59 2.92
N ILE A 150 15.32 -20.09 4.15
CA ILE A 150 16.06 -20.71 5.26
C ILE A 150 15.15 -21.51 6.22
N ALA A 151 13.94 -21.84 5.76
CA ALA A 151 12.92 -22.56 6.51
C ALA A 151 12.57 -21.93 7.88
N CYS A 152 12.65 -20.61 8.06
CA CYS A 152 12.48 -19.96 9.38
C CYS A 152 11.08 -20.10 10.02
N LYS A 153 10.06 -20.50 9.24
CA LYS A 153 8.64 -20.65 9.63
C LYS A 153 7.92 -19.39 10.13
N LEU A 154 8.53 -18.20 9.96
CA LEU A 154 7.86 -16.93 10.29
C LEU A 154 6.62 -16.69 9.41
N CYS A 155 6.71 -17.03 8.11
CA CYS A 155 5.61 -16.84 7.15
C CYS A 155 4.38 -17.69 7.50
N GLU A 156 4.59 -18.89 8.06
CA GLU A 156 3.52 -19.77 8.55
C GLU A 156 2.86 -19.19 9.80
N ALA A 157 3.64 -18.67 10.74
CA ALA A 157 3.14 -18.08 11.97
C ALA A 157 2.33 -16.79 11.75
N ILE A 158 2.70 -15.95 10.77
CA ILE A 158 2.02 -14.68 10.51
C ILE A 158 0.80 -14.82 9.61
N CYS A 159 0.65 -15.96 8.91
CA CYS A 159 -0.43 -16.15 7.94
C CYS A 159 -1.79 -16.12 8.64
N PRO A 160 -2.65 -15.10 8.38
CA PRO A 160 -3.91 -14.95 9.11
C PRO A 160 -4.91 -16.06 8.79
N ALA A 161 -4.80 -16.66 7.60
CA ALA A 161 -5.65 -17.75 7.13
C ALA A 161 -5.00 -19.14 7.29
N GLN A 162 -3.79 -19.23 7.87
CA GLN A 162 -3.03 -20.47 8.04
C GLN A 162 -2.97 -21.32 6.76
N ALA A 163 -2.69 -20.66 5.63
CA ALA A 163 -2.67 -21.28 4.30
C ALA A 163 -1.34 -21.97 3.96
N ILE A 164 -0.29 -21.73 4.74
CA ILE A 164 1.07 -22.18 4.46
C ILE A 164 1.43 -23.32 5.41
N THR A 165 1.96 -24.42 4.89
CA THR A 165 2.53 -25.51 5.70
C THR A 165 4.00 -25.69 5.39
N ILE A 166 4.86 -25.66 6.42
CA ILE A 166 6.32 -25.73 6.23
C ILE A 166 6.94 -26.85 7.07
N GLU A 167 7.66 -27.74 6.40
CA GLU A 167 8.53 -28.75 7.02
C GLU A 167 9.99 -28.43 6.70
N ALA A 168 10.86 -28.56 7.71
CA ALA A 168 12.25 -28.17 7.64
C ALA A 168 13.13 -29.38 7.92
N GLU A 169 14.11 -29.61 7.05
CA GLU A 169 15.08 -30.69 7.15
C GLU A 169 16.50 -30.14 6.90
N GLU A 170 17.49 -30.86 7.42
CA GLU A 170 18.89 -30.54 7.17
C GLU A 170 19.32 -31.17 5.85
N ARG A 171 19.86 -30.33 4.94
CA ARG A 171 20.45 -30.78 3.67
C ARG A 171 21.80 -31.46 3.97
N ALA A 172 22.29 -32.27 3.03
CA ALA A 172 23.63 -32.87 3.08
C ALA A 172 24.76 -31.85 3.32
N ASP A 173 24.56 -30.59 2.93
CA ASP A 173 25.51 -29.49 3.12
C ASP A 173 25.45 -28.86 4.53
N GLY A 174 24.62 -29.39 5.44
CA GLY A 174 24.37 -28.85 6.78
C GLY A 174 23.51 -27.58 6.80
N SER A 175 23.07 -27.09 5.63
CA SER A 175 22.16 -25.96 5.54
C SER A 175 20.71 -26.39 5.82
N ARG A 176 19.97 -25.56 6.56
CA ARG A 176 18.57 -25.83 6.90
C ARG A 176 17.66 -25.38 5.76
N ARG A 177 16.92 -26.31 5.15
CA ARG A 177 16.07 -26.05 3.98
C ARG A 177 14.69 -26.66 4.16
N THR A 178 13.75 -26.25 3.32
CA THR A 178 12.39 -26.78 3.36
C THR A 178 12.30 -28.07 2.56
N SER A 179 11.84 -29.16 3.19
CA SER A 179 11.47 -30.38 2.47
C SER A 179 10.09 -30.21 1.83
N ARG A 180 9.15 -29.65 2.60
CA ARG A 180 7.81 -29.30 2.15
C ARG A 180 7.52 -27.81 2.38
N TYR A 181 7.00 -27.16 1.36
CA TYR A 181 6.57 -25.77 1.43
C TYR A 181 5.33 -25.65 0.54
N ASP A 182 4.16 -25.79 1.15
CA ASP A 182 2.90 -25.86 0.42
C ASP A 182 2.02 -24.68 0.79
N ILE A 183 1.39 -24.07 -0.21
CA ILE A 183 0.45 -22.97 -0.05
C ILE A 183 -0.89 -23.34 -0.69
N ASP A 184 -1.95 -23.27 0.09
CA ASP A 184 -3.31 -23.40 -0.40
C ASP A 184 -3.83 -22.04 -0.90
N MET A 185 -3.81 -21.80 -2.22
CA MET A 185 -4.30 -20.55 -2.80
C MET A 185 -5.81 -20.32 -2.58
N THR A 186 -6.55 -21.39 -2.27
CA THR A 186 -7.97 -21.28 -1.88
C THR A 186 -8.19 -20.71 -0.49
N LYS A 187 -7.19 -20.83 0.41
CA LYS A 187 -7.24 -20.26 1.76
C LYS A 187 -6.54 -18.91 1.82
N CYS A 188 -5.54 -18.70 0.97
CA CYS A 188 -4.78 -17.46 0.94
C CYS A 188 -5.67 -16.26 0.61
N ILE A 189 -5.54 -15.19 1.38
CA ILE A 189 -6.29 -13.93 1.22
C ILE A 189 -5.47 -12.82 0.54
N TYR A 190 -4.27 -13.13 0.03
CA TYR A 190 -3.37 -12.19 -0.65
C TYR A 190 -3.07 -10.90 0.14
N CYS A 191 -2.85 -11.06 1.45
CA CYS A 191 -2.59 -9.94 2.36
C CYS A 191 -1.16 -9.41 2.31
N GLY A 192 -0.19 -10.15 1.76
CA GLY A 192 1.20 -9.73 1.72
C GLY A 192 2.02 -9.85 3.00
N PHE A 193 1.46 -10.36 4.10
CA PHE A 193 2.23 -10.50 5.35
C PHE A 193 3.39 -11.49 5.23
N CYS A 194 3.27 -12.50 4.36
CA CYS A 194 4.36 -13.43 4.07
C CYS A 194 5.58 -12.74 3.42
N GLN A 195 5.34 -11.76 2.53
CA GLN A 195 6.41 -10.98 1.91
C GLN A 195 7.10 -10.10 2.95
N GLU A 196 6.35 -9.37 3.76
CA GLU A 196 6.93 -8.44 4.74
C GLU A 196 7.63 -9.14 5.91
N SER A 197 7.10 -10.29 6.36
CA SER A 197 7.67 -11.05 7.48
C SER A 197 8.92 -11.85 7.12
N CYS A 198 9.21 -12.05 5.84
CA CYS A 198 10.34 -12.87 5.44
C CYS A 198 11.66 -12.13 5.68
N PRO A 199 12.57 -12.64 6.54
CA PRO A 199 13.82 -11.94 6.86
C PRO A 199 14.83 -11.92 5.69
N VAL A 200 14.63 -12.76 4.68
CA VAL A 200 15.55 -12.99 3.56
C VAL A 200 14.88 -12.79 2.20
N ASP A 201 13.65 -12.26 2.18
CA ASP A 201 12.84 -12.06 0.97
C ASP A 201 12.73 -13.31 0.08
N ALA A 202 12.50 -14.46 0.72
CA ALA A 202 12.36 -15.73 0.01
C ALA A 202 11.03 -15.90 -0.70
N ILE A 203 9.93 -15.52 -0.04
CA ILE A 203 8.59 -15.54 -0.64
C ILE A 203 8.17 -14.11 -0.97
N VAL A 204 7.66 -13.93 -2.17
CA VAL A 204 7.17 -12.64 -2.66
C VAL A 204 5.86 -12.85 -3.42
N GLU A 205 5.05 -11.79 -3.47
CA GLU A 205 3.87 -11.76 -4.33
C GLU A 205 4.25 -11.16 -5.68
N SER A 206 3.97 -11.89 -6.75
CA SER A 206 4.29 -11.51 -8.13
C SER A 206 3.22 -10.59 -8.72
N PRO A 207 3.53 -9.88 -9.81
CA PRO A 207 2.53 -9.07 -10.52
C PRO A 207 1.48 -9.90 -11.26
N ASN A 208 1.62 -11.23 -11.32
CA ASN A 208 0.70 -12.08 -12.05
C ASN A 208 -0.65 -12.19 -11.32
N ALA A 209 -1.72 -11.75 -11.96
CA ALA A 209 -3.10 -11.89 -11.47
C ALA A 209 -3.89 -12.96 -12.23
N GLU A 210 -3.39 -13.41 -13.39
CA GLU A 210 -4.13 -14.22 -14.35
C GLU A 210 -3.66 -15.68 -14.28
N TYR A 211 -4.09 -16.40 -13.23
CA TYR A 211 -3.78 -17.81 -13.01
C TYR A 211 -5.03 -18.62 -12.59
N SER A 212 -6.20 -18.25 -13.10
CA SER A 212 -7.41 -19.04 -12.93
C SER A 212 -7.22 -20.44 -13.51
N THR A 213 -7.50 -21.46 -12.71
CA THR A 213 -7.39 -22.87 -13.10
C THR A 213 -8.78 -23.51 -13.14
N GLU A 214 -8.90 -24.60 -13.90
CA GLU A 214 -10.17 -25.33 -14.05
C GLU A 214 -10.46 -26.21 -12.82
N THR A 215 -9.41 -26.78 -12.22
CA THR A 215 -9.53 -27.65 -11.06
C THR A 215 -9.07 -26.97 -9.77
N ARG A 216 -9.62 -27.42 -8.64
CA ARG A 216 -9.21 -26.97 -7.30
C ARG A 216 -7.81 -27.45 -6.94
N GLU A 217 -7.43 -28.65 -7.37
CA GLU A 217 -6.17 -29.30 -7.03
C GLU A 217 -4.97 -28.52 -7.56
N GLU A 218 -5.12 -27.89 -8.73
CA GLU A 218 -4.09 -27.01 -9.29
C GLU A 218 -3.79 -25.77 -8.42
N LEU A 219 -4.72 -25.34 -7.56
CA LEU A 219 -4.57 -24.22 -6.62
C LEU A 219 -3.89 -24.60 -5.31
N LEU A 220 -3.62 -25.88 -5.07
CA LEU A 220 -2.71 -26.32 -4.01
C LEU A 220 -1.30 -26.30 -4.57
N TYR A 221 -0.52 -25.30 -4.19
CA TYR A 221 0.82 -25.11 -4.74
C TYR A 221 1.85 -25.81 -3.86
N ASN A 222 2.62 -26.69 -4.48
CA ASN A 222 3.80 -27.30 -3.87
C ASN A 222 5.02 -26.38 -4.00
N LYS A 223 6.08 -26.69 -3.24
CA LYS A 223 7.36 -25.98 -3.30
C LYS A 223 7.90 -25.81 -4.72
N GLU A 224 7.82 -26.86 -5.54
CA GLU A 224 8.34 -26.87 -6.91
C GLU A 224 7.61 -25.88 -7.82
N LYS A 225 6.29 -25.80 -7.70
CA LYS A 225 5.47 -24.84 -8.47
C LYS A 225 5.81 -23.40 -8.09
N LEU A 226 6.00 -23.14 -6.79
CA LEU A 226 6.39 -21.82 -6.29
C LEU A 226 7.79 -21.40 -6.76
N LEU A 227 8.73 -22.34 -6.85
CA LEU A 227 10.06 -22.08 -7.42
C LEU A 227 9.99 -21.84 -8.93
N ALA A 228 9.20 -22.63 -9.66
CA ALA A 228 8.99 -22.42 -11.10
C ALA A 228 8.38 -21.02 -11.39
N ASN A 229 7.45 -20.57 -10.54
CA ASN A 229 6.90 -19.22 -10.60
C ASN A 229 7.97 -18.15 -10.33
N GLY A 230 8.85 -18.38 -9.34
CA GLY A 230 10.00 -17.52 -9.07
C GLY A 230 10.92 -17.41 -10.27
N ASP A 231 11.31 -18.54 -10.85
CA ASP A 231 12.21 -18.59 -12.00
C ASP A 231 11.60 -17.91 -13.24
N LYS A 232 10.27 -18.02 -13.43
CA LYS A 232 9.53 -17.34 -14.51
C LYS A 232 9.46 -15.81 -14.33
N TRP A 233 9.21 -15.34 -13.11
CA TRP A 233 8.90 -13.93 -12.83
C TRP A 233 10.05 -13.14 -12.17
N GLU A 234 11.21 -13.75 -11.93
CA GLU A 234 12.37 -13.12 -11.28
C GLU A 234 12.78 -11.74 -11.85
N PRO A 235 12.84 -11.50 -13.18
CA PRO A 235 13.25 -10.19 -13.69
C PRO A 235 12.25 -9.08 -13.32
N GLU A 236 10.96 -9.37 -13.36
CA GLU A 236 9.90 -8.43 -13.01
C GLU A 236 9.84 -8.21 -11.50
N LEU A 237 9.94 -9.29 -10.71
CA LEU A 237 10.03 -9.24 -9.25
C LEU A 237 11.24 -8.42 -8.78
N ALA A 238 12.40 -8.58 -9.43
CA ALA A 238 13.58 -7.78 -9.13
C ALA A 238 13.41 -6.31 -9.50
N ALA A 239 12.66 -5.99 -10.56
CA ALA A 239 12.34 -4.60 -10.90
C ALA A 239 11.35 -3.97 -9.90
N ALA A 240 10.30 -4.71 -9.52
CA ALA A 240 9.29 -4.26 -8.56
C ALA A 240 9.90 -3.99 -7.18
N ILE A 241 10.72 -4.92 -6.65
CA ILE A 241 11.39 -4.73 -5.36
C ILE A 241 12.38 -3.57 -5.40
N ARG A 242 13.12 -3.38 -6.50
CA ARG A 242 14.00 -2.20 -6.64
C ARG A 242 13.24 -0.89 -6.62
N ALA A 243 12.02 -0.86 -7.18
CA ALA A 243 11.17 0.32 -7.13
C ALA A 243 10.57 0.57 -5.72
N ASP A 244 10.32 -0.49 -4.95
CA ASP A 244 9.70 -0.41 -3.63
C ASP A 244 10.70 -0.28 -2.46
N GLY A 245 11.96 -0.66 -2.65
CA GLY A 245 13.00 -0.68 -1.61
C GLY A 245 13.10 0.55 -0.68
N PRO A 246 12.86 1.80 -1.14
CA PRO A 246 12.89 2.98 -0.26
C PRO A 246 11.75 3.07 0.77
N TYR A 247 10.69 2.26 0.66
CA TYR A 247 9.47 2.37 1.46
C TYR A 247 9.24 1.21 2.43
N ARG A 248 10.20 0.29 2.50
CA ARG A 248 10.21 -0.89 3.36
C ARG A 248 11.30 -0.75 4.41
#